data_AF-A0A7K6WRC6-F1
#
_entry.id   AF-A0A7K6WRC6-F1
#
_cell.length_a   1.000
_cell.length_b   1.000
_cell.length_c   1.000
_cell.angle_alpha   90.00
_cell.angle_beta   90.00
_cell.angle_gamma   90.00
#
_symmetry.space_group_name_H-M   'P 1'
#
loop_
_entity.id
_entity.type
_entity.pdbx_description
1 polymer ?
#
loop_
_entity_poly.entity_id
_entity_poly.type
_entity_poly.pdbx_seq_one_letter_code
_entity_poly.pdbx_strand_id
1 'polypeptide(L)'
;SEEITPKPVQDTGSILKQGYLEKRSREHSFFGSEWQKRWCVLNRRTFFYYASEKSKQPKGNFSVEGYSARLAFHLRKDSRKKCCFELICPGKRTYEFTAPSPAEAEDWVDQIQFLLKDLSSLTIPCDEDEEELYNDVDSSDAVNTTSHNTTLNQDEPNIEMKEEDIYEVLPGKQPKKQ
;
A
#
# COMPACT_ATOMS: atom_id res chain seq x y z
N SER A 1 -49.89 24.92 5.37
CA SER A 1 -48.88 23.86 5.58
C SER A 1 -47.56 24.36 5.03
N GLU A 2 -46.53 24.45 5.85
CA GLU A 2 -45.20 24.89 5.40
C GLU A 2 -44.41 23.65 4.94
N GLU A 3 -43.89 23.69 3.72
CA GLU A 3 -43.20 22.53 3.14
C GLU A 3 -41.76 22.46 3.67
N ILE A 4 -41.56 21.68 4.73
CA ILE A 4 -40.25 21.43 5.34
C ILE A 4 -39.42 20.54 4.39
N THR A 5 -38.92 21.14 3.31
CA THR A 5 -38.00 20.46 2.40
C THR A 5 -36.73 20.09 3.17
N PRO A 6 -36.36 18.80 3.28
CA PRO A 6 -35.16 18.40 3.99
C PRO A 6 -33.95 18.86 3.19
N LYS A 7 -33.32 19.96 3.62
CA LYS A 7 -31.99 20.34 3.16
C LYS A 7 -31.07 19.14 3.44
N PRO A 8 -30.35 18.60 2.44
CA PRO A 8 -29.48 17.46 2.66
C PRO A 8 -28.42 17.86 3.68
N VAL A 9 -28.30 17.08 4.76
CA VAL A 9 -27.21 17.24 5.72
C VAL A 9 -25.93 16.85 4.99
N GLN A 10 -25.24 17.85 4.44
CA GLN A 10 -23.84 17.72 4.13
C GLN A 10 -23.12 17.67 5.48
N ASP A 11 -22.67 16.47 5.87
CA ASP A 11 -21.80 16.29 7.03
C ASP A 11 -20.41 16.86 6.70
N THR A 12 -20.30 18.18 6.77
CA THR A 12 -19.11 18.94 6.40
C THR A 12 -17.97 18.78 7.40
N GLY A 13 -18.26 18.35 8.64
CA GLY A 13 -17.27 18.12 9.69
C GLY A 13 -16.26 17.00 9.40
N SER A 14 -16.47 16.26 8.32
CA SER A 14 -15.63 15.14 7.88
C SER A 14 -14.92 15.37 6.52
N ILE A 15 -15.09 16.53 5.89
CA ILE A 15 -14.47 16.86 4.58
C ILE A 15 -13.04 17.39 4.78
N LEU A 16 -12.06 16.72 4.17
CA LEU A 16 -10.64 17.10 4.23
C LEU A 16 -10.26 18.08 3.12
N LYS A 17 -10.64 17.79 1.86
CA LYS A 17 -10.44 18.69 0.71
C LYS A 17 -11.55 18.48 -0.32
N GLN A 18 -11.95 19.56 -0.98
CA GLN A 18 -12.92 19.55 -2.07
C GLN A 18 -12.57 20.57 -3.15
N GLY A 19 -12.95 20.29 -4.40
CA GLY A 19 -12.61 21.15 -5.53
C GLY A 19 -12.95 20.56 -6.88
N TYR A 20 -12.84 21.37 -7.95
CA TYR A 20 -13.02 20.89 -9.32
C TYR A 20 -11.72 20.26 -9.86
N LEU A 21 -11.81 19.01 -10.31
CA LEU A 21 -10.73 18.29 -10.98
C LEU A 21 -11.19 17.78 -12.35
N GLU A 22 -10.28 17.68 -13.30
CA GLU A 22 -10.49 16.88 -14.51
C GLU A 22 -10.07 15.44 -14.23
N LYS A 23 -11.01 14.50 -14.15
CA LYS A 23 -10.72 13.08 -13.96
C LYS A 23 -10.60 12.39 -15.32
N ARG A 24 -9.59 11.54 -15.52
CA ARG A 24 -9.46 10.71 -16.73
C ARG A 24 -10.58 9.66 -16.81
N SER A 25 -11.04 9.34 -18.01
CA SER A 25 -12.01 8.29 -18.31
C SER A 25 -11.53 6.89 -17.86
N ARG A 26 -12.44 5.92 -17.78
CA ARG A 26 -12.07 4.49 -17.69
C ARG A 26 -11.80 3.89 -19.07
N GLU A 27 -12.53 4.36 -20.06
CA GLU A 27 -12.54 3.88 -21.43
C GLU A 27 -11.91 4.94 -22.34
N HIS A 28 -11.17 4.52 -23.37
CA HIS A 28 -10.76 5.42 -24.45
C HIS A 28 -12.04 5.93 -25.13
N SER A 29 -12.42 7.17 -24.83
CA SER A 29 -13.77 7.66 -25.11
C SER A 29 -13.94 7.96 -26.59
N PHE A 30 -14.39 6.95 -27.36
CA PHE A 30 -14.60 7.02 -28.82
C PHE A 30 -15.47 8.21 -29.27
N PHE A 31 -16.29 8.76 -28.38
CA PHE A 31 -17.20 9.89 -28.64
C PHE A 31 -17.09 11.03 -27.59
N GLY A 32 -15.96 11.17 -26.89
CA GLY A 32 -15.85 12.16 -25.81
C GLY A 32 -14.45 12.55 -25.37
N SER A 33 -14.37 13.59 -24.53
CA SER A 33 -13.11 13.99 -23.91
C SER A 33 -12.61 12.91 -22.96
N GLU A 34 -11.34 12.52 -23.12
CA GLU A 34 -10.60 11.67 -22.18
C GLU A 34 -10.62 12.25 -20.75
N TRP A 35 -10.59 13.58 -20.64
CA TRP A 35 -10.57 14.32 -19.38
C TRP A 35 -11.94 14.94 -19.10
N GLN A 36 -12.55 14.58 -17.97
CA GLN A 36 -13.90 15.01 -17.61
C GLN A 36 -13.88 15.83 -16.33
N LYS A 37 -14.33 17.10 -16.39
CA LYS A 37 -14.48 17.94 -15.19
C LYS A 37 -15.50 17.32 -14.22
N ARG A 38 -15.12 17.18 -12.96
CA ARG A 38 -15.91 16.67 -11.84
C ARG A 38 -15.70 17.58 -10.64
N TRP A 39 -16.70 17.65 -9.77
CA TRP A 39 -16.49 18.14 -8.41
C TRP A 39 -16.05 16.96 -7.55
N CYS A 40 -14.90 17.05 -6.92
CA CYS A 40 -14.31 15.99 -6.12
C CYS A 40 -14.30 16.38 -4.64
N VAL A 41 -14.56 15.42 -3.77
CA VAL A 41 -14.63 15.59 -2.31
C VAL A 41 -13.93 14.41 -1.65
N LEU A 42 -12.87 14.67 -0.90
CA LEU A 42 -12.25 13.72 0.02
C LEU A 42 -12.90 13.90 1.40
N ASN A 43 -13.65 12.91 1.85
CA ASN A 43 -14.27 12.87 3.18
C ASN A 43 -13.73 11.64 3.93
N ARG A 44 -12.98 11.89 5.01
CA ARG A 44 -12.21 10.88 5.76
C ARG A 44 -11.46 9.95 4.78
N ARG A 45 -11.77 8.65 4.76
CA ARG A 45 -11.12 7.63 3.91
C ARG A 45 -11.71 7.47 2.50
N THR A 46 -12.74 8.24 2.14
CA THR A 46 -13.50 8.04 0.89
C THR A 46 -13.42 9.24 -0.04
N PHE A 47 -13.04 8.99 -1.28
CA PHE A 47 -12.99 9.98 -2.35
C PHE A 47 -14.26 9.88 -3.22
N PHE A 48 -15.08 10.92 -3.19
CA PHE A 48 -16.30 11.05 -3.98
C PHE A 48 -16.06 11.95 -5.20
N TYR A 49 -16.73 11.66 -6.32
CA TYR A 49 -16.76 12.55 -7.48
C TYR A 49 -18.17 12.72 -8.05
N TYR A 50 -18.54 13.97 -8.31
CA TYR A 50 -19.86 14.42 -8.74
C TYR A 50 -19.78 15.05 -10.14
N ALA A 51 -20.90 15.14 -10.85
CA ALA A 51 -20.93 15.84 -12.15
C ALA A 51 -20.68 17.35 -11.98
N SER A 52 -21.21 17.92 -10.90
CA SER A 52 -20.98 19.29 -10.44
C SER A 52 -21.19 19.35 -8.92
N GLU A 53 -20.70 20.40 -8.29
CA GLU A 53 -20.90 20.73 -6.87
C GLU A 53 -22.38 20.76 -6.44
N LYS A 54 -23.28 21.15 -7.35
CA LYS A 54 -24.74 21.19 -7.12
C LYS A 54 -25.43 19.83 -7.32
N SER A 55 -24.69 18.76 -7.59
CA SER A 55 -25.27 17.42 -7.87
C SER A 55 -25.66 16.71 -6.57
N LYS A 56 -26.95 16.37 -6.42
CA LYS A 56 -27.47 15.65 -5.23
C LYS A 56 -26.88 14.25 -5.01
N GLN A 57 -26.28 13.63 -6.03
CA GLN A 57 -25.70 12.28 -5.97
C GLN A 57 -24.31 12.27 -6.62
N PRO A 58 -23.34 11.51 -6.08
CA PRO A 58 -22.05 11.30 -6.72
C PRO A 58 -22.20 10.46 -8.00
N LYS A 59 -21.34 10.71 -8.98
CA LYS A 59 -21.14 9.84 -10.16
C LYS A 59 -20.28 8.61 -9.83
N GLY A 60 -19.72 8.56 -8.63
CA GLY A 60 -19.07 7.40 -8.04
C GLY A 60 -18.23 7.81 -6.83
N ASN A 61 -17.70 6.81 -6.13
CA ASN A 61 -16.76 6.98 -5.03
C ASN A 61 -15.76 5.81 -5.01
N PHE A 62 -14.71 5.93 -4.21
CA PHE A 62 -13.82 4.84 -3.86
C PHE A 62 -13.15 5.13 -2.51
N SER A 63 -12.85 4.10 -1.72
CA SER A 63 -11.94 4.24 -0.57
C SER A 63 -10.52 4.49 -1.08
N VAL A 64 -9.79 5.44 -0.48
CA VAL A 64 -8.36 5.68 -0.78
C VAL A 64 -7.46 4.68 -0.07
N GLU A 65 -8.00 3.83 0.81
CA GLU A 65 -7.24 2.89 1.63
C GLU A 65 -6.44 1.88 0.79
N GLY A 66 -5.13 1.79 1.07
CA GLY A 66 -4.15 1.03 0.29
C GLY A 66 -3.73 1.66 -1.04
N TYR A 67 -4.21 2.86 -1.40
CA TYR A 67 -3.65 3.62 -2.52
C TYR A 67 -2.41 4.41 -2.08
N SER A 68 -1.63 4.86 -3.05
CA SER A 68 -0.60 5.88 -2.92
C SER A 68 -0.87 6.99 -3.94
N ALA A 69 -0.80 8.25 -3.49
CA ALA A 69 -1.00 9.44 -4.33
C ALA A 69 0.34 10.05 -4.73
N ARG A 70 0.51 10.43 -6.00
CA ARG A 70 1.72 11.10 -6.50
C ARG A 70 1.44 12.02 -7.70
N LEU A 71 2.31 13.01 -7.90
CA LEU A 71 2.34 13.80 -9.13
C LEU A 71 2.72 12.92 -10.32
N ALA A 72 2.09 13.17 -11.48
CA ALA A 72 2.08 12.28 -12.62
C ALA A 72 2.27 13.06 -13.94
N PHE A 73 3.45 13.66 -14.09
CA PHE A 73 3.82 14.55 -15.21
C PHE A 73 3.81 13.89 -16.60
N HIS A 74 3.60 12.57 -16.68
CA HIS A 74 3.54 11.80 -17.92
C HIS A 74 2.12 11.74 -18.53
N LEU A 75 1.08 12.11 -17.76
CA LEU A 75 -0.33 11.99 -18.16
C LEU A 75 -0.77 13.00 -19.23
N ARG A 76 -0.01 14.10 -19.41
CA ARG A 76 -0.26 15.12 -20.44
C ARG A 76 1.06 15.57 -21.06
N LYS A 77 1.00 16.01 -22.33
CA LYS A 77 2.15 16.58 -23.05
C LYS A 77 2.13 18.12 -23.07
N ASP A 78 1.06 18.74 -22.57
CA ASP A 78 0.85 20.19 -22.53
C ASP A 78 1.46 20.86 -21.28
N SER A 79 1.26 22.16 -21.13
CA SER A 79 1.69 22.93 -19.95
C SER A 79 1.02 22.48 -18.64
N ARG A 80 -0.16 21.86 -18.71
CA ARG A 80 -0.93 21.36 -17.55
C ARG A 80 -0.42 20.01 -17.05
N LYS A 81 0.62 19.43 -17.65
CA LYS A 81 1.30 18.23 -17.12
C LYS A 81 1.77 18.38 -15.67
N LYS A 82 2.17 19.58 -15.24
CA LYS A 82 2.52 19.87 -13.83
C LYS A 82 1.32 19.87 -12.89
N CYS A 83 0.10 20.01 -13.40
CA CYS A 83 -1.14 19.95 -12.62
C CYS A 83 -1.69 18.51 -12.52
N CYS A 84 -0.95 17.49 -12.98
CA CYS A 84 -1.41 16.10 -13.06
C CYS A 84 -0.98 15.28 -11.85
N PHE A 85 -1.90 14.48 -11.30
CA PHE A 85 -1.62 13.53 -10.24
C PHE A 85 -2.43 12.24 -10.42
N GLU A 86 -2.00 11.17 -9.77
CA GLU A 86 -2.66 9.86 -9.81
C GLU A 86 -2.69 9.19 -8.43
N LEU A 87 -3.73 8.37 -8.21
CA LEU A 87 -3.82 7.43 -7.10
C LEU A 87 -3.70 6.01 -7.64
N ILE A 88 -2.67 5.27 -7.22
CA ILE A 88 -2.39 3.88 -7.61
C ILE A 88 -2.55 2.97 -6.40
N CYS A 89 -3.13 1.78 -6.57
CA CYS A 89 -3.09 0.71 -5.58
C CYS A 89 -2.85 -0.63 -6.31
N PRO A 90 -1.87 -1.47 -5.88
CA PRO A 90 -1.64 -2.79 -6.48
C PRO A 90 -2.94 -3.62 -6.53
N GLY A 91 -3.20 -4.27 -7.67
CA GLY A 91 -4.41 -5.06 -7.90
C GLY A 91 -5.72 -4.27 -8.04
N LYS A 92 -5.74 -2.95 -7.77
CA LYS A 92 -6.91 -2.08 -7.99
C LYS A 92 -6.68 -1.15 -9.19
N ARG A 93 -7.71 -0.42 -9.61
CA ARG A 93 -7.64 0.54 -10.72
C ARG A 93 -6.96 1.85 -10.30
N THR A 94 -6.00 2.34 -11.08
CA THR A 94 -5.46 3.72 -10.99
C THR A 94 -6.52 4.80 -11.25
N TYR A 95 -6.49 5.90 -10.51
CA TYR A 95 -7.33 7.09 -10.73
C TYR A 95 -6.48 8.31 -11.06
N GLU A 96 -6.55 8.78 -12.31
CA GLU A 96 -5.80 9.96 -12.77
C GLU A 96 -6.64 11.24 -12.77
N PHE A 97 -6.01 12.35 -12.38
CA PHE A 97 -6.62 13.67 -12.26
C PHE A 97 -5.71 14.79 -12.80
N THR A 98 -6.29 15.86 -13.36
CA THR A 98 -5.64 17.15 -13.56
C THR A 98 -6.32 18.22 -12.71
N ALA A 99 -5.54 18.91 -11.89
CA ALA A 99 -5.94 20.06 -11.09
C ALA A 99 -6.02 21.36 -11.93
N PRO A 100 -6.60 22.45 -11.39
CA PRO A 100 -6.54 23.76 -12.05
C PRO A 100 -5.13 24.37 -12.07
N SER A 101 -4.30 24.11 -11.06
CA SER A 101 -2.92 24.61 -10.93
C SER A 101 -1.95 23.51 -10.45
N PRO A 102 -0.61 23.71 -10.53
CA PRO A 102 0.36 22.77 -9.95
C PRO A 102 0.25 22.69 -8.42
N ALA A 103 0.13 23.84 -7.75
CA ALA A 103 -0.01 23.92 -6.30
C ALA A 103 -1.26 23.18 -5.78
N GLU A 104 -2.37 23.20 -6.52
CA GLU A 104 -3.54 22.38 -6.19
C GLU A 104 -3.28 20.88 -6.41
N ALA A 105 -2.49 20.48 -7.41
CA ALA A 105 -2.11 19.08 -7.59
C ALA A 105 -1.19 18.58 -6.47
N GLU A 106 -0.26 19.42 -6.02
CA GLU A 106 0.60 19.19 -4.86
C GLU A 106 -0.23 19.05 -3.58
N ASP A 107 -1.09 20.02 -3.26
CA ASP A 107 -1.96 20.00 -2.07
C ASP A 107 -2.98 18.82 -2.07
N TRP A 108 -3.52 18.44 -3.24
CA TRP A 108 -4.33 17.21 -3.37
C TRP A 108 -3.51 15.94 -3.10
N VAL A 109 -2.24 15.88 -3.53
CA VAL A 109 -1.36 14.73 -3.26
C VAL A 109 -0.98 14.69 -1.78
N ASP A 110 -0.55 15.80 -1.21
CA ASP A 110 -0.07 15.88 0.17
C ASP A 110 -1.19 15.60 1.19
N GLN A 111 -2.38 16.16 0.99
CA GLN A 111 -3.53 15.89 1.87
C GLN A 111 -3.95 14.41 1.82
N ILE A 112 -3.84 13.75 0.67
CA ILE A 112 -4.11 12.31 0.53
C ILE A 112 -2.96 11.48 1.13
N GLN A 113 -1.70 11.83 0.90
CA GLN A 113 -0.57 11.13 1.50
C GLN A 113 -0.54 11.24 3.03
N PHE A 114 -0.88 12.40 3.59
CA PHE A 114 -0.97 12.61 5.04
C PHE A 114 -2.01 11.67 5.65
N LEU A 115 -3.22 11.65 5.09
CA LEU A 115 -4.29 10.73 5.46
C LEU A 115 -3.84 9.26 5.37
N LEU A 116 -3.15 8.87 4.30
CA LEU A 116 -2.69 7.48 4.11
C LEU A 116 -1.64 7.07 5.15
N LYS A 117 -0.74 7.99 5.55
CA LYS A 117 0.26 7.78 6.60
C LYS A 117 -0.41 7.60 7.98
N ASP A 118 -1.41 8.44 8.28
CA ASP A 118 -2.27 8.27 9.47
C ASP A 118 -2.92 6.88 9.48
N LEU A 119 -3.49 6.41 8.36
CA LEU A 119 -4.10 5.08 8.28
C LEU A 119 -3.11 3.95 8.60
N SER A 120 -1.86 4.05 8.14
CA SER A 120 -0.80 3.08 8.48
C SER A 120 -0.24 3.24 9.90
N SER A 121 -0.43 4.38 10.55
CA SER A 121 0.00 4.60 11.93
C SER A 121 -1.01 4.08 12.98
N LEU A 122 -2.23 3.75 12.56
CA LEU A 122 -3.27 3.18 13.43
C LEU A 122 -3.11 1.66 13.67
N THR A 123 -2.22 0.99 12.94
CA THR A 123 -1.79 -0.38 13.28
C THR A 123 -0.67 -0.30 14.31
N ILE A 124 -1.03 -0.49 15.58
CA ILE A 124 -0.07 -0.74 16.66
C ILE A 124 0.76 -1.98 16.26
N PRO A 125 2.10 -1.90 16.16
CA PRO A 125 2.93 -3.09 16.17
C PRO A 125 2.69 -3.79 17.50
N CYS A 126 2.27 -5.05 17.48
CA CYS A 126 2.44 -5.88 18.66
C CYS A 126 3.95 -6.09 18.79
N ASP A 127 4.57 -5.39 19.75
CA ASP A 127 5.87 -5.78 20.24
C ASP A 127 5.71 -7.20 20.79
N GLU A 128 6.31 -8.18 20.10
CA GLU A 128 6.46 -9.53 20.63
C GLU A 128 7.54 -9.47 21.71
N ASP A 129 7.13 -9.00 22.89
CA ASP A 129 7.93 -9.09 24.12
C ASP A 129 8.30 -10.57 24.31
N GLU A 130 9.58 -10.87 24.08
CA GLU A 130 10.15 -12.20 24.18
C GLU A 130 10.15 -12.60 25.66
N GLU A 131 9.10 -13.30 26.10
CA GLU A 131 8.95 -13.84 27.48
C GLU A 131 10.02 -14.90 27.74
N GLU A 132 11.24 -14.43 28.01
CA GLU A 132 12.36 -15.24 28.50
C GLU A 132 11.94 -15.90 29.83
N LEU A 133 11.66 -17.20 29.71
CA LEU A 133 11.05 -18.02 30.73
C LEU A 133 11.92 -18.02 32.00
N TYR A 134 11.39 -17.42 33.08
CA TYR A 134 11.97 -17.51 34.41
C TYR A 134 11.98 -18.97 34.90
N ASN A 135 13.05 -19.70 34.54
CA ASN A 135 13.36 -21.03 35.06
C ASN A 135 13.80 -20.92 36.53
N ASP A 136 12.82 -20.91 37.42
CA ASP A 136 13.00 -21.01 38.86
C ASP A 136 13.54 -22.42 39.19
N VAL A 137 14.84 -22.52 39.49
CA VAL A 137 15.50 -23.77 39.86
C VAL A 137 15.86 -23.73 41.35
N ASP A 138 15.23 -24.65 42.09
CA ASP A 138 15.31 -24.74 43.55
C ASP A 138 16.70 -25.16 44.06
N SER A 139 16.90 -24.99 45.37
CA SER A 139 18.14 -25.09 46.10
C SER A 139 18.59 -26.53 46.40
N SER A 140 19.79 -26.65 47.00
CA SER A 140 20.47 -27.85 47.51
C SER A 140 21.02 -28.83 46.44
N ASP A 141 22.16 -29.52 46.64
CA ASP A 141 23.09 -29.49 47.78
C ASP A 141 24.56 -29.72 47.35
N ALA A 142 25.52 -29.50 48.25
CA ALA A 142 26.96 -29.46 47.95
C ALA A 142 27.68 -30.81 48.07
N VAL A 143 28.80 -31.00 47.31
CA VAL A 143 30.17 -31.28 47.84
C VAL A 143 31.26 -31.25 46.75
N ASN A 144 32.50 -30.92 47.16
CA ASN A 144 33.74 -31.04 46.36
C ASN A 144 34.20 -32.50 46.14
N THR A 145 35.08 -32.76 45.14
CA THR A 145 36.49 -33.18 45.36
C THR A 145 37.25 -33.62 44.09
N THR A 146 38.22 -32.81 43.66
CA THR A 146 39.59 -33.15 43.19
C THR A 146 39.87 -34.26 42.15
N SER A 147 40.13 -33.80 40.92
CA SER A 147 41.30 -34.10 40.04
C SER A 147 41.69 -35.53 39.60
N HIS A 148 41.66 -35.73 38.27
CA HIS A 148 42.73 -36.33 37.43
C HIS A 148 42.35 -36.20 35.94
N ASN A 149 43.26 -36.14 34.96
CA ASN A 149 44.66 -35.67 34.92
C ASN A 149 45.04 -35.28 33.46
N THR A 150 46.20 -34.66 33.27
CA THR A 150 46.67 -34.12 31.97
C THR A 150 47.09 -35.20 30.97
N THR A 151 46.72 -35.06 29.68
CA THR A 151 47.67 -35.17 28.54
C THR A 151 47.07 -34.61 27.24
N LEU A 152 47.95 -33.95 26.48
CA LEU A 152 47.77 -33.32 25.17
C LEU A 152 47.42 -34.35 24.07
N ASN A 153 46.59 -33.97 23.09
CA ASN A 153 46.94 -34.06 21.66
C ASN A 153 45.91 -33.32 20.78
N GLN A 154 46.40 -32.77 19.69
CA GLN A 154 45.59 -32.40 18.51
C GLN A 154 45.45 -33.65 17.64
N ASP A 155 44.31 -33.82 16.97
CA ASP A 155 44.20 -34.25 15.56
C ASP A 155 42.73 -34.50 15.19
N GLU A 156 42.30 -33.95 14.04
CA GLU A 156 41.07 -34.34 13.35
C GLU A 156 41.26 -35.71 12.69
N PRO A 157 40.22 -36.55 12.64
CA PRO A 157 39.71 -36.87 11.32
C PRO A 157 38.18 -37.03 11.24
N ASN A 158 37.55 -36.12 10.49
CA ASN A 158 36.47 -36.40 9.54
C ASN A 158 36.40 -37.88 9.07
N ILE A 159 35.38 -38.64 9.53
CA ILE A 159 35.15 -40.03 9.09
C ILE A 159 34.14 -40.09 7.95
N GLU A 160 34.68 -40.52 6.81
CA GLU A 160 34.01 -40.85 5.55
C GLU A 160 33.05 -42.06 5.69
N MET A 161 31.84 -41.95 5.14
CA MET A 161 31.05 -43.11 4.68
C MET A 161 30.75 -42.91 3.20
N LYS A 162 30.94 -43.96 2.41
CA LYS A 162 31.15 -43.92 0.95
C LYS A 162 30.33 -45.02 0.25
N GLU A 163 29.83 -44.69 -0.95
CA GLU A 163 29.47 -45.61 -2.05
C GLU A 163 28.37 -46.66 -1.73
N GLU A 164 27.63 -47.30 -2.66
CA GLU A 164 27.42 -47.21 -4.14
C GLU A 164 25.91 -46.87 -4.36
N ASP A 165 25.32 -46.48 -5.51
CA ASP A 165 25.70 -46.14 -6.90
C ASP A 165 24.64 -45.05 -7.34
N ILE A 166 24.87 -43.98 -8.12
CA ILE A 166 25.23 -43.79 -9.55
C ILE A 166 24.12 -44.28 -10.54
N TYR A 167 24.13 -43.71 -11.76
CA TYR A 167 23.25 -43.90 -12.94
C TYR A 167 21.82 -43.30 -12.89
N GLU A 168 21.36 -42.54 -13.90
CA GLU A 168 22.06 -41.96 -15.07
C GLU A 168 21.36 -40.66 -15.53
N VAL A 169 22.08 -39.74 -16.20
CA VAL A 169 21.53 -38.50 -16.75
C VAL A 169 21.78 -38.44 -18.26
N LEU A 170 20.73 -38.18 -19.05
CA LEU A 170 20.84 -37.83 -20.48
C LEU A 170 19.98 -36.60 -20.87
N PRO A 171 20.38 -35.84 -21.90
CA PRO A 171 20.01 -34.42 -22.02
C PRO A 171 18.74 -34.16 -22.85
N GLY A 172 18.06 -33.04 -22.55
CA GLY A 172 16.81 -32.64 -23.19
C GLY A 172 16.95 -32.11 -24.62
N LYS A 173 15.84 -32.15 -25.38
CA LYS A 173 15.67 -31.50 -26.69
C LYS A 173 14.27 -30.92 -26.87
N GLN A 174 14.19 -29.62 -27.12
CA GLN A 174 13.22 -29.04 -28.06
C GLN A 174 13.85 -29.04 -29.48
N PRO A 175 13.16 -28.61 -30.57
CA PRO A 175 11.74 -28.26 -30.72
C PRO A 175 11.05 -29.00 -31.90
N LYS A 176 9.75 -28.73 -32.14
CA LYS A 176 9.29 -28.07 -33.38
C LYS A 176 7.80 -27.71 -33.36
N LYS A 177 7.44 -26.77 -34.24
CA LYS A 177 6.06 -26.35 -34.54
C LYS A 177 5.30 -27.46 -35.29
N GLN A 178 3.98 -27.40 -35.20
CA GLN A 178 3.12 -27.48 -36.38
C GLN A 178 2.20 -26.26 -36.40
#